data_AF-A0A923Y0K9-F1
#
_entry.id   AF-A0A923Y0K9-F1
#
_cell.length_a   1.000
_cell.length_b   1.000
_cell.length_c   1.000
_cell.angle_alpha   90.00
_cell.angle_beta   90.00
_cell.angle_gamma   90.00
#
_symmetry.space_group_name_H-M   'P 1'
#
loop_
_entity.id
_entity.type
_entity.pdbx_description
1 polymer ?
#
loop_
_entity_poly.entity_id
_entity_poly.type
_entity_poly.pdbx_seq_one_letter_code
_entity_poly.pdbx_strand_id
1 'polypeptide(L)'
;RLATEHASREELLLGLNHLLAGAGNASLMTPTLRHTLCDHAAGNYRILTTMAAELLAAAAQRELPQLDEKLYLEVFAQPEVPAPRRAVARR
;
A
#
# COMPACT_ATOMS: atom_id res chain seq x y z
N ARG A 1 -9.60 -20.61 -9.81
CA ARG A 1 -9.40 -19.14 -9.86
C ARG A 1 -9.43 -18.73 -11.31
N LEU A 2 -10.27 -17.76 -11.69
CA LEU A 2 -10.15 -17.14 -13.01
C LEU A 2 -8.80 -16.42 -13.05
N ALA A 3 -7.96 -16.73 -14.05
CA ALA A 3 -6.70 -16.04 -14.24
C ALA A 3 -7.02 -14.66 -14.83
N THR A 4 -7.10 -13.64 -13.99
CA THR A 4 -7.11 -12.26 -14.46
C THR A 4 -5.76 -11.98 -15.09
N GLU A 5 -5.75 -11.52 -16.33
CA GLU A 5 -4.53 -11.13 -17.04
C GLU A 5 -3.79 -10.04 -16.25
N HIS A 6 -2.47 -9.98 -16.39
CA HIS A 6 -1.69 -8.93 -15.73
C HIS A 6 -2.03 -7.59 -16.37
N ALA A 7 -2.54 -6.67 -15.56
CA ALA A 7 -2.77 -5.31 -16.00
C ALA A 7 -1.44 -4.57 -16.17
N SER A 8 -1.38 -3.69 -17.15
CA SER A 8 -0.32 -2.70 -17.21
C SER A 8 -0.40 -1.75 -16.02
N ARG A 9 0.71 -1.08 -15.72
CA ARG A 9 0.77 -0.03 -14.69
C ARG A 9 -0.24 1.08 -14.93
N GLU A 10 -0.48 1.44 -16.20
CA GLU A 10 -1.43 2.49 -16.57
C GLU A 10 -2.87 2.07 -16.29
N GLU A 11 -3.22 0.81 -16.62
CA GLU A 11 -4.54 0.24 -16.33
C GLU A 11 -4.80 0.12 -14.81
N LEU A 12 -3.77 -0.20 -14.03
CA LEU A 12 -3.85 -0.17 -12.56
C LEU A 12 -4.13 1.24 -12.04
N LEU A 13 -3.41 2.24 -12.56
CA LEU A 13 -3.56 3.63 -12.14
C LEU A 13 -4.94 4.19 -12.51
N LEU A 14 -5.44 3.88 -13.71
CA LEU A 14 -6.78 4.23 -14.15
C LEU A 14 -7.85 3.59 -13.25
N GLY A 15 -7.70 2.30 -12.94
CA GLY A 15 -8.60 1.60 -12.02
C GLY A 15 -8.60 2.22 -10.63
N LEU A 16 -7.42 2.54 -10.08
CA LEU A 16 -7.31 3.20 -8.79
C LEU A 16 -7.97 4.59 -8.77
N ASN A 17 -7.72 5.40 -9.79
CA ASN A 17 -8.33 6.72 -9.91
C ASN A 17 -9.85 6.63 -10.03
N HIS A 18 -10.37 5.65 -10.77
CA HIS A 18 -11.80 5.39 -10.86
C HIS A 18 -12.39 5.04 -9.49
N LEU A 19 -11.73 4.17 -8.72
CA LEU A 19 -12.17 3.80 -7.36
C LEU A 19 -12.18 5.00 -6.41
N LEU A 20 -11.15 5.85 -6.45
CA LEU A 20 -11.06 7.05 -5.61
C LEU A 20 -12.16 8.07 -5.95
N ALA A 21 -12.46 8.24 -7.25
CA ALA A 21 -13.54 9.09 -7.70
C ALA A 21 -14.92 8.53 -7.29
N GLY A 22 -15.14 7.23 -7.48
CA GLY A 22 -16.37 6.54 -7.09
C GLY A 22 -16.60 6.52 -5.57
N ALA A 23 -15.53 6.54 -4.77
CA ALA A 23 -15.59 6.67 -3.32
C ALA A 23 -15.88 8.11 -2.84
N GLY A 24 -15.89 9.10 -3.74
CA GLY A 24 -16.21 10.50 -3.42
C GLY A 24 -15.03 11.35 -2.93
N ASN A 25 -13.81 10.81 -2.93
CA ASN A 25 -12.61 11.57 -2.57
C ASN A 25 -11.43 11.22 -3.49
N ALA A 26 -11.38 11.86 -4.66
CA ALA A 26 -10.32 11.69 -5.66
C ALA A 26 -8.93 12.15 -5.16
N SER A 27 -8.89 13.01 -4.12
CA SER A 27 -7.66 13.58 -3.54
C SER A 27 -7.18 12.83 -2.29
N LEU A 28 -7.84 11.74 -1.92
CA LEU A 28 -7.55 10.95 -0.72
C LEU A 28 -6.13 10.39 -0.70
N MET A 29 -5.57 10.07 -1.87
CA MET A 29 -4.20 9.56 -2.01
C MET A 29 -3.32 10.56 -2.76
N THR A 30 -2.08 10.75 -2.30
CA THR A 30 -1.10 11.53 -3.05
C THR A 30 -0.80 10.87 -4.41
N PRO A 31 -0.46 11.63 -5.46
CA PRO A 31 -0.06 11.07 -6.75
C PRO A 31 1.07 10.05 -6.62
N THR A 32 2.08 10.36 -5.81
CA THR A 32 3.23 9.48 -5.60
C THR A 32 2.82 8.18 -4.93
N LEU A 33 1.97 8.20 -3.90
CA LEU A 33 1.46 6.98 -3.28
C LEU A 33 0.73 6.09 -4.29
N ARG A 34 -0.11 6.67 -5.16
CA ARG A 34 -0.81 5.92 -6.21
C ARG A 34 0.16 5.19 -7.13
N HIS A 35 1.24 5.86 -7.54
CA HIS A 35 2.30 5.25 -8.34
C HIS A 35 3.01 4.12 -7.59
N THR A 36 3.41 4.34 -6.34
CA THR A 36 4.03 3.33 -5.47
C THR A 36 3.17 2.08 -5.36
N LEU A 37 1.87 2.22 -5.13
CA LEU A 37 0.96 1.08 -5.06
C LEU A 37 0.85 0.32 -6.39
N CYS A 38 0.82 1.02 -7.53
CA CYS A 38 0.79 0.39 -8.84
C CYS A 38 2.08 -0.40 -9.13
N ASP A 39 3.24 0.14 -8.74
CA ASP A 39 4.53 -0.53 -8.91
C ASP A 39 4.63 -1.81 -8.05
N HIS A 40 4.15 -1.76 -6.81
CA HIS A 40 4.15 -2.92 -5.90
C HIS A 40 3.06 -3.95 -6.23
N ALA A 41 1.97 -3.53 -6.88
CA ALA A 41 0.90 -4.44 -7.29
C ALA A 41 1.30 -5.37 -8.44
N ALA A 42 2.37 -5.06 -9.20
CA ALA A 42 2.91 -5.90 -10.27
C ALA A 42 1.83 -6.42 -11.25
N GLY A 43 0.91 -5.55 -11.66
CA GLY A 43 -0.19 -5.89 -12.58
C GLY A 43 -1.39 -6.60 -11.94
N ASN A 44 -1.42 -6.74 -10.61
CA ASN A 44 -2.47 -7.46 -9.89
C ASN A 44 -3.43 -6.50 -9.17
N TYR A 45 -4.63 -6.32 -9.72
CA TYR A 45 -5.69 -5.51 -9.10
C TYR A 45 -6.06 -5.94 -7.69
N ARG A 46 -6.00 -7.23 -7.38
CA ARG A 46 -6.30 -7.73 -6.03
C ARG A 46 -5.24 -7.25 -5.04
N ILE A 47 -3.96 -7.31 -5.40
CA ILE A 47 -2.88 -6.81 -4.53
C ILE A 47 -3.03 -5.30 -4.35
N LEU A 48 -3.24 -4.55 -5.44
CA LEU A 48 -3.46 -3.11 -5.42
C LEU A 48 -4.58 -2.70 -4.45
N THR A 49 -5.76 -3.30 -4.61
CA THR A 49 -6.95 -2.98 -3.80
C THR A 49 -6.80 -3.44 -2.35
N THR A 50 -6.08 -4.54 -2.10
CA THR A 50 -5.77 -4.99 -0.74
C THR A 50 -4.88 -3.98 -0.03
N MET A 51 -3.77 -3.57 -0.65
CA MET A 51 -2.87 -2.55 -0.04
C MET A 51 -3.60 -1.23 0.20
N ALA A 52 -4.39 -0.77 -0.76
CA ALA A 52 -5.20 0.44 -0.62
C ALA A 52 -6.19 0.35 0.55
N ALA A 53 -6.84 -0.79 0.73
CA ALA A 53 -7.78 -1.02 1.83
C ALA A 53 -7.08 -1.03 3.19
N GLU A 54 -5.89 -1.62 3.30
CA GLU A 54 -5.09 -1.62 4.53
C GLU A 54 -4.66 -0.21 4.92
N LEU A 55 -4.21 0.61 3.95
CA LEU A 55 -3.88 2.01 4.20
C LEU A 55 -5.11 2.82 4.62
N LEU A 56 -6.24 2.60 3.97
CA LEU A 56 -7.49 3.28 4.32
C LEU A 56 -7.92 2.95 5.75
N ALA A 57 -7.84 1.67 6.15
CA ALA A 57 -8.15 1.25 7.51
C ALA A 57 -7.18 1.88 8.53
N ALA A 58 -5.88 1.91 8.22
CA ALA A 58 -4.88 2.54 9.08
C ALA A 58 -5.08 4.06 9.20
N ALA A 59 -5.36 4.75 8.09
CA ALA A 59 -5.66 6.18 8.07
C ALA A 59 -6.91 6.50 8.89
N ALA A 60 -7.97 5.69 8.75
CA ALA A 60 -9.20 5.86 9.51
C ALA A 60 -8.98 5.70 11.02
N GLN A 61 -8.18 4.73 11.45
CA GLN A 61 -7.84 4.52 12.86
C GLN A 61 -7.00 5.67 13.45
N ARG A 62 -6.19 6.33 12.61
CA ARG A 62 -5.30 7.43 13.00
C ARG A 62 -5.88 8.81 12.71
N GLU A 63 -7.12 8.87 12.22
CA GLU A 63 -7.84 10.09 11.83
C GLU A 63 -7.06 10.95 10.81
N LEU A 64 -6.35 10.30 9.89
CA LEU A 64 -5.56 10.99 8.87
C LEU A 64 -6.44 11.37 7.66
N PRO A 65 -6.42 12.65 7.22
CA PRO A 65 -7.27 13.12 6.13
C PRO A 65 -6.76 12.72 4.73
N GLN A 66 -5.50 12.30 4.62
CA GLN A 66 -4.86 11.93 3.37
C GLN A 66 -3.92 10.74 3.58
N LEU A 67 -3.87 9.88 2.57
CA LEU A 67 -2.98 8.72 2.50
C LEU A 67 -1.76 9.11 1.66
N ASP A 68 -0.58 8.98 2.23
CA ASP A 68 0.70 9.31 1.60
C ASP A 68 1.71 8.16 1.70
N GLU A 69 2.90 8.36 1.11
CA GLU A 69 3.97 7.37 1.15
C GLU A 69 4.50 7.11 2.56
N LYS A 70 4.41 8.11 3.45
CA LYS A 70 4.84 7.96 4.84
C LYS A 70 3.95 6.93 5.53
N LEU A 71 2.62 7.04 5.39
CA LEU A 71 1.69 6.05 5.90
C LEU A 71 1.95 4.67 5.29
N TYR A 72 2.26 4.59 3.99
CA TYR A 72 2.64 3.34 3.34
C TYR A 72 3.83 2.66 4.02
N LEU A 73 4.91 3.41 4.24
CA LEU A 73 6.08 2.89 4.93
C LEU A 73 5.77 2.47 6.36
N GLU A 74 4.95 3.23 7.09
CA GLU A 74 4.58 2.89 8.48
C GLU A 74 3.70 1.62 8.57
N VAL A 75 2.84 1.36 7.59
CA VAL A 75 1.94 0.21 7.58
C VAL A 75 2.63 -1.05 7.06
N PHE A 76 3.49 -0.92 6.04
CA PHE A 76 4.13 -2.06 5.36
C PHE A 76 5.61 -2.24 5.68
N ALA A 77 6.20 -1.40 6.55
CA ALA A 77 7.54 -1.66 7.06
C ALA A 77 7.62 -3.03 7.72
N GLN A 78 8.69 -3.76 7.43
CA GLN A 78 9.00 -4.98 8.16
C GLN A 78 9.17 -4.61 9.65
N PRO A 79 8.53 -5.33 10.59
CA PRO A 79 8.77 -5.09 12.00
C PRO A 79 10.26 -5.25 12.27
N GLU A 80 10.89 -4.28 12.94
CA GLU A 80 12.27 -4.40 13.39
C GLU A 80 12.34 -5.60 14.33
N VAL A 81 12.80 -6.75 13.82
CA VAL A 81 13.09 -7.90 14.68
C VAL A 81 14.37 -7.51 15.43
N PRO A 82 14.33 -7.29 16.76
CA PRO A 82 15.55 -6.98 17.48
C PRO A 82 16.50 -8.17 17.32
N ALA A 83 17.62 -7.95 16.63
CA ALA A 83 18.61 -8.99 16.39
C ALA A 83 19.01 -9.62 17.74
N PRO A 84 19.01 -10.96 17.86
CA PRO A 84 19.40 -11.60 19.11
C PRO A 84 20.84 -11.21 19.41
N ARG A 85 21.05 -10.46 20.50
CA ARG A 85 22.38 -10.15 21.03
C ARG A 85 23.07 -11.47 21.31
N ARG A 86 24.04 -11.85 20.46
CA ARG A 86 24.94 -12.98 20.72
C ARG A 86 25.62 -12.72 22.06
N ALA A 87 25.21 -13.46 23.09
CA ALA A 87 25.92 -13.50 24.35
C ALA A 87 27.31 -14.07 24.06
N VAL A 88 28.34 -13.23 24.21
CA VAL A 88 29.73 -13.65 24.14
C VAL A 88 29.97 -14.55 25.35
N ALA A 89 30.03 -15.86 25.13
CA ALA A 89 30.45 -16.82 26.13
C ALA A 89 31.94 -16.56 26.45
N ARG A 90 32.21 -15.97 27.61
CA ARG A 90 33.56 -15.91 28.18
C ARG A 90 33.96 -17.32 28.64
N ARG A 91 35.08 -17.82 28.11
CA ARG A 91 35.86 -18.93 28.68
C ARG A 91 36.95 -18.35 29.56
#